data_AF-A0A7J4V1Z3-F1
#
_entry.id   AF-A0A7J4V1Z3-F1
#
_cell.length_a   1.000
_cell.length_b   1.000
_cell.length_c   1.000
_cell.angle_alpha   90.00
_cell.angle_beta   90.00
_cell.angle_gamma   90.00
#
_symmetry.space_group_name_H-M   'P 1'
#
loop_
_entity.id
_entity.type
_entity.pdbx_description
1 polymer ?
#
loop_
_entity_poly.entity_id
_entity_poly.type
_entity_poly.pdbx_seq_one_letter_code
_entity_poly.pdbx_strand_id
1 'polypeptide(L)' 'MQKSVYYCPKCDRTISRERLEQIDADLVERFGKSCLSTMRCPVCDTDFIDLDQVPPGGERHVGDTRQIDQG' A
#
# COMPACT_ATOMS: atom_id res chain seq x y z
N MET A 1 7.31 16.53 4.46
CA MET A 1 6.61 15.61 3.54
C MET A 1 5.99 14.50 4.36
N GLN A 2 4.68 14.29 4.26
CA GLN A 2 3.98 13.18 4.94
C GLN A 2 4.24 11.90 4.13
N LYS A 3 4.86 10.89 4.75
CA LYS A 3 5.11 9.59 4.13
C LYS A 3 3.89 8.71 4.35
N SER A 4 2.86 8.85 3.50
CA SER A 4 1.72 7.92 3.54
C SER A 4 2.20 6.54 3.07
N VAL A 5 2.00 5.54 3.93
CA VAL A 5 2.41 4.16 3.69
C VAL A 5 1.17 3.28 3.67
N TYR A 6 1.04 2.47 2.63
CA TYR A 6 -0.09 1.59 2.39
C TYR A 6 0.30 0.14 2.64
N TYR A 7 -0.51 -0.59 3.38
CA TYR A 7 -0.29 -2.01 3.67
C TYR A 7 -1.41 -2.87 3.10
N CYS A 8 -1.04 -3.95 2.41
CA CYS A 8 -1.98 -4.94 1.91
C CYS A 8 -1.98 -6.16 2.84
N PRO A 9 -3.07 -6.45 3.58
CA PRO A 9 -3.14 -7.59 4.48
C PRO A 9 -3.20 -8.95 3.76
N LYS A 10 -3.53 -8.95 2.46
CA LYS A 10 -3.62 -10.16 1.63
C LYS A 10 -2.27 -10.57 1.04
N CYS A 11 -1.48 -9.59 0.62
CA CYS A 11 -0.14 -9.81 0.10
C CYS A 11 0.94 -9.74 1.18
N ASP A 12 0.57 -9.30 2.39
CA ASP A 12 1.47 -8.98 3.49
C ASP A 12 2.59 -8.02 3.04
N ARG A 13 2.22 -7.03 2.21
CA ARG A 13 3.15 -6.11 1.57
C ARG A 13 2.84 -4.68 1.93
N THR A 14 3.91 -3.94 2.21
CA THR A 14 3.85 -2.51 2.49
C THR A 14 4.43 -1.74 1.32
N ILE A 15 3.73 -0.70 0.86
CA ILE A 15 4.13 0.15 -0.25
C ILE A 15 3.95 1.63 0.11
N SER A 16 4.98 2.42 -0.09
CA SER A 16 4.90 3.87 0.10
C SER A 16 4.09 4.52 -1.02
N ARG A 17 3.43 5.64 -0.73
CA ARG A 17 2.66 6.41 -1.73
C ARG A 17 3.44 6.71 -3.00
N GLU A 18 4.68 7.19 -2.90
CA GLU A 18 5.52 7.49 -4.08
C GLU A 18 5.70 6.29 -5.00
N ARG A 19 5.86 5.09 -4.42
CA ARG A 19 6.02 3.85 -5.18
C ARG A 19 4.69 3.35 -5.72
N LEU A 20 3.60 3.56 -5.00
CA LEU A 20 2.27 3.23 -5.49
C LEU A 20 1.89 4.14 -6.67
N GLU A 21 2.25 5.43 -6.65
CA GLU A 21 2.05 6.36 -7.77
C GLU A 21 2.81 5.93 -9.02
N GLN A 22 4.04 5.44 -8.89
CA GLN A 22 4.81 4.88 -10.01
C GLN A 22 4.16 3.63 -10.59
N ILE A 23 3.69 2.71 -9.74
CA ILE A 23 3.03 1.48 -10.19
C ILE A 23 1.67 1.80 -10.81
N ASP A 24 0.93 2.76 -10.25
CA ASP A 24 -0.36 3.21 -10.79
C ASP A 24 -0.19 3.82 -12.17
N ALA A 25 0.83 4.67 -12.38
CA ALA A 25 1.13 5.23 -13.69
C ALA A 25 1.43 4.12 -14.73
N ASP A 26 2.23 3.10 -14.38
CA ASP A 26 2.51 1.96 -15.26
C ASP A 26 1.24 1.15 -15.57
N LEU A 27 0.39 0.92 -14.57
CA LEU A 27 -0.86 0.16 -14.73
C LEU A 27 -1.92 0.91 -15.53
N VAL A 28 -2.02 2.23 -15.36
CA VAL A 28 -2.92 3.09 -16.15
C VAL A 28 -2.44 3.13 -17.59
N GLU A 29 -1.14 3.30 -17.83
CA GLU A 29 -0.59 3.33 -19.19
C GLU A 29 -0.77 1.99 -19.92
N ARG A 30 -0.50 0.87 -19.23
CA ARG A 30 -0.49 -0.45 -19.86
C ARG A 30 -1.84 -1.15 -19.89
N PHE A 31 -2.69 -0.91 -18.88
CA PHE A 31 -3.94 -1.64 -18.68
C PHE A 31 -5.16 -0.73 -18.49
N GLY A 32 -4.99 0.59 -18.43
CA GLY A 32 -6.08 1.53 -18.17
C GLY A 32 -6.69 1.37 -16.77
N LYS A 33 -5.96 0.78 -15.81
CA LYS A 33 -6.44 0.50 -14.45
C LYS A 33 -5.75 1.40 -13.45
N SER A 34 -6.53 2.16 -12.69
CA SER A 34 -6.06 3.00 -11.59
C SER A 34 -6.31 2.33 -10.23
N CYS A 35 -5.26 1.76 -9.66
CA CYS A 35 -5.27 1.13 -8.35
C CYS A 35 -5.17 2.16 -7.21
N LEU A 36 -4.53 3.30 -7.46
CA LEU A 36 -4.35 4.39 -6.49
C LEU A 36 -5.64 5.16 -6.25
N SER A 37 -6.44 5.38 -7.31
CA SER A 37 -7.76 6.01 -7.18
C SER A 37 -8.74 5.17 -6.36
N THR A 38 -8.59 3.84 -6.39
CA THR A 38 -9.43 2.91 -5.63
C THR A 38 -8.79 2.47 -4.32
N MET A 39 -7.55 2.87 -4.03
CA MET A 39 -6.76 2.38 -2.90
C MET A 39 -6.70 0.85 -2.83
N ARG A 40 -6.51 0.19 -3.97
CA ARG A 40 -6.51 -1.28 -4.08
C ARG A 40 -5.16 -1.83 -4.49
N CYS A 41 -4.83 -2.99 -3.95
CA CYS A 41 -3.63 -3.71 -4.29
C CYS A 41 -3.66 -4.16 -5.75
N PRO A 42 -2.68 -3.76 -6.58
CA PRO A 42 -2.66 -4.15 -7.99
C PRO A 42 -2.44 -5.64 -8.23
N VAL A 43 -2.04 -6.39 -7.19
CA VAL A 43 -1.77 -7.82 -7.26
C VAL A 43 -3.01 -8.65 -6.91
N CYS A 44 -3.75 -8.27 -5.87
CA CYS A 44 -4.85 -9.07 -5.31
C CYS A 44 -6.19 -8.33 -5.22
N ASP A 45 -6.28 -7.12 -5.77
CA ASP A 45 -7.45 -6.22 -5.76
C ASP A 45 -8.00 -5.89 -4.36
N THR A 46 -7.22 -6.15 -3.31
CA THR A 46 -7.63 -5.91 -1.91
C THR A 46 -7.40 -4.46 -1.51
N ASP A 47 -8.33 -3.87 -0.75
CA ASP A 47 -8.18 -2.52 -0.23
C ASP A 47 -6.91 -2.38 0.63
N PHE A 48 -6.11 -1.37 0.33
CA PHE A 48 -4.94 -1.01 1.10
C PHE A 48 -5.35 -0.34 2.41
N ILE A 49 -4.62 -0.68 3.46
CA ILE A 49 -4.72 -0.04 4.77
C ILE A 49 -3.72 1.10 4.78
N ASP A 50 -4.20 2.34 4.88
CA ASP A 50 -3.34 3.49 5.11
C ASP A 50 -2.81 3.46 6.55
N LEU A 51 -1.50 3.25 6.71
CA LEU A 51 -0.84 3.17 8.01
C LEU A 51 -0.52 4.55 8.60
N ASP A 52 -0.63 5.62 7.81
CA ASP A 52 -0.40 7.01 8.27
C ASP A 52 -1.63 7.55 9.02
N GLN A 53 -2.82 7.09 8.64
CA GLN A 53 -4.08 7.34 9.35
C GLN A 53 -4.25 6.49 10.62
N VAL A 54 -3.40 5.48 10.85
CA VAL A 54 -3.45 4.67 12.07
C VAL A 54 -2.67 5.40 13.17
N PRO A 55 -3.33 5.84 14.27
CA PRO A 55 -2.63 6.49 15.37
C PRO A 55 -1.61 5.53 16.01
N PRO A 56 -0.46 6.04 16.49
CA PRO A 56 0.52 5.23 17.20
C PRO A 56 -0.16 4.61 18.44
N GLY A 57 -0.19 3.28 18.50
CA GLY A 57 -0.99 2.52 19.47
C GLY A 57 -2.01 1.53 18.88
N GLY A 58 -2.33 1.62 17.58
CA GLY A 58 -3.08 0.58 16.84
C GLY A 58 -2.26 -0.69 16.52
N GLU A 59 -0.94 -0.63 16.76
CA GLU A 59 0.06 -1.68 16.50
C GLU A 59 -0.21 -3.00 17.24
N ARG A 60 -1.12 -3.02 18.21
CA ARG A 60 -1.49 -4.25 18.95
C ARG A 60 -2.44 -5.18 18.19
N HIS A 61 -3.00 -4.76 17.04
CA HIS A 61 -3.96 -5.59 16.28
C HIS A 61 -3.44 -6.12 14.94
N VAL A 62 -2.37 -5.53 14.39
CA VAL A 62 -1.75 -6.01 13.15
C VAL A 62 -0.39 -6.56 13.54
N GLY A 63 -0.37 -7.85 13.85
CA GLY A 63 0.83 -8.54 14.34
C GLY A 63 2.02 -8.31 13.41
N ASP A 64 3.12 -7.85 14.00
CA ASP A 64 4.52 -8.01 13.59
C ASP A 64 4.96 -7.76 12.13
N THR A 65 4.12 -7.33 11.19
CA THR A 65 4.56 -7.16 9.79
C THR A 65 5.20 -5.78 9.55
N ARG A 66 6.39 -5.58 10.12
CA ARG A 66 7.36 -4.59 9.60
C ARG A 66 8.50 -5.31 8.87
N GLN A 67 8.17 -6.14 7.88
CA GLN A 67 9.16 -6.64 6.95
C GLN A 67 9.27 -5.67 5.78
N ILE A 68 10.15 -4.68 5.91
CA ILE A 68 10.63 -3.91 4.77
C ILE A 68 11.54 -4.82 3.95
N ASP A 69 11.11 -5.18 2.74
CA ASP A 69 11.89 -5.95 1.79
C ASP A 69 13.08 -5.10 1.30
N GLN A 70 14.23 -5.28 1.94
CA GLN A 70 15.49 -4.68 1.54
C GLN A 70 16.15 -5.67 0.56
N GLY A 71 15.87 -5.46 -0.73
CA GLY A 71 16.52 -6.18 -1.83
C GLY A 71 18.03 -5.96 -1.86
#